data_AF-X1J9P8-F1
#
_entry.id   AF-X1J9P8-F1
#
_cell.length_a   1.000
_cell.length_b   1.000
_cell.length_c   1.000
_cell.angle_alpha   90.00
_cell.angle_beta   90.00
_cell.angle_gamma   90.00
#
_symmetry.space_group_name_H-M   'P 1'
#
loop_
_entity.id
_entity.type
_entity.pdbx_description
1 polymer ?
#
loop_
_entity_poly.entity_id
_entity_poly.type
_entity_poly.pdbx_seq_one_letter_code
_entity_poly.pdbx_strand_id
1 'polypeptide(L)' 'ISNPNGSLANIAGICNLEQNCIGLMPHPERASEAIITPKRTTHGLLFFESIIEFIKRRIS' A
#
# COMPACT_ATOMS: atom_id res chain seq x y z
N ILE A 1 0.21 -18.92 5.14
CA ILE A 1 0.12 -18.82 3.67
C ILE A 1 0.71 -17.48 3.26
N SER A 2 1.74 -17.46 2.42
CA SER A 2 2.44 -16.22 2.02
C SER A 2 1.83 -15.53 0.79
N ASN A 3 1.02 -16.25 0.01
CA ASN A 3 0.43 -15.79 -1.25
C ASN A 3 -1.03 -16.29 -1.30
N PRO A 4 -2.01 -15.46 -0.93
CA PRO A 4 -3.41 -15.88 -0.77
C PRO A 4 -4.15 -16.06 -2.10
N ASN A 5 -3.64 -15.51 -3.20
CA ASN A 5 -4.31 -15.49 -4.50
C ASN A 5 -3.55 -16.28 -5.58
N GLY A 6 -2.40 -16.85 -5.26
CA GLY A 6 -1.60 -17.64 -6.20
C GLY A 6 -0.89 -16.80 -7.27
N SER A 7 -0.79 -15.48 -7.10
CA SER A 7 -0.11 -14.60 -8.06
C SER A 7 1.33 -15.06 -8.33
N LEU A 8 1.74 -15.05 -9.59
CA LEU A 8 3.13 -15.33 -9.97
C LEU A 8 4.09 -14.38 -9.23
N ALA A 9 5.21 -14.93 -8.75
CA ALA A 9 6.23 -14.20 -7.98
C ALA A 9 5.69 -13.45 -6.74
N ASN A 10 4.52 -13.84 -6.22
CA ASN A 10 3.85 -13.17 -5.10
C ASN A 10 3.53 -11.69 -5.37
N ILE A 11 3.32 -11.31 -6.64
CA ILE A 11 3.00 -9.93 -7.01
C ILE A 11 1.61 -9.56 -6.47
N ALA A 12 1.58 -8.58 -5.56
CA ALA A 12 0.36 -8.03 -4.96
C ALA A 12 0.09 -6.57 -5.36
N GLY A 13 1.02 -5.95 -6.09
CA GLY A 13 0.87 -4.60 -6.63
C GLY A 13 1.87 -4.30 -7.74
N ILE A 14 1.53 -3.33 -8.59
CA ILE A 14 2.33 -2.83 -9.70
C ILE A 14 2.20 -1.31 -9.81
N CYS A 15 3.13 -0.67 -10.51
CA CYS A 15 3.04 0.75 -10.87
C CYS A 15 3.41 0.95 -12.34
N ASN A 16 3.00 2.08 -12.92
CA ASN A 16 3.49 2.49 -14.24
C ASN A 16 4.96 2.94 -14.18
N LEU A 17 5.58 3.14 -15.35
CA LEU A 17 7.00 3.52 -15.45
C LEU A 17 7.29 4.86 -14.79
N GLU A 18 6.33 5.79 -14.84
CA GLU A 18 6.40 7.12 -14.24
C GLU A 18 6.13 7.12 -12.73
N GLN A 19 5.79 5.95 -12.15
CA GLN A 19 5.58 5.72 -10.73
C GLN A 19 4.51 6.65 -10.10
N ASN A 20 3.54 7.08 -10.89
CA ASN A 20 2.47 7.98 -10.45
C ASN A 20 1.07 7.32 -10.48
N CYS A 21 0.98 6.09 -10.98
CA CYS A 21 -0.22 5.27 -10.98
C CYS A 21 0.12 3.88 -10.43
N ILE A 22 -0.68 3.40 -9.49
CA ILE A 22 -0.47 2.14 -8.78
C ILE A 22 -1.73 1.28 -8.79
N GLY A 23 -1.54 -0.03 -9.01
CA GLY A 23 -2.57 -1.04 -8.81
C GLY A 23 -2.18 -1.95 -7.65
N LEU A 24 -3.09 -2.16 -6.70
CA LEU A 24 -2.87 -2.97 -5.50
C LEU A 24 -4.04 -3.90 -5.25
N MET A 25 -3.74 -5.14 -4.86
CA MET A 25 -4.72 -6.10 -4.34
C MET A 25 -4.91 -6.00 -2.82
N PRO A 26 -3.86 -5.75 -1.99
CA PRO A 26 -4.03 -5.48 -0.58
C PRO A 26 -4.83 -4.19 -0.33
N HIS A 27 -5.50 -4.13 0.82
CA HIS A 27 -6.31 -3.00 1.27
C HIS A 27 -5.59 -2.21 2.38
N PRO A 28 -4.61 -1.34 2.07
CA PRO A 28 -3.90 -0.56 3.08
C PRO A 28 -4.84 0.36 3.86
N GLU A 29 -5.94 0.82 3.25
CA GLU A 29 -6.97 1.63 3.91
C GLU A 29 -7.63 0.90 5.08
N ARG A 30 -7.79 -0.43 4.98
CA ARG A 30 -8.32 -1.27 6.07
C ARG A 30 -7.27 -1.60 7.14
N ALA A 31 -6.02 -1.23 6.91
CA ALA A 31 -4.89 -1.44 7.81
C ALA A 31 -4.38 -0.14 8.46
N SER A 32 -5.09 0.98 8.27
CA SER A 32 -4.68 2.31 8.76
C SER A 32 -5.08 2.60 10.20
N GLU A 33 -6.12 1.97 10.73
CA GLU A 33 -6.60 2.21 12.08
C GLU A 33 -6.56 0.95 12.95
N ALA A 34 -5.97 1.06 14.14
CA ALA A 34 -5.76 -0.10 15.02
C ALA A 34 -7.07 -0.84 15.39
N ILE A 35 -8.21 -0.14 15.43
CA ILE A 35 -9.51 -0.71 15.80
C ILE A 35 -10.09 -1.66 14.75
N ILE A 36 -9.78 -1.48 13.46
CA ILE A 36 -10.29 -2.31 12.36
C ILE A 36 -9.29 -3.38 11.89
N THR A 37 -8.06 -3.42 12.44
CA THR A 37 -7.07 -4.43 12.06
C THR A 37 -7.05 -5.61 13.02
N PRO A 38 -6.91 -6.87 12.54
CA PRO A 38 -6.81 -8.04 13.40
C PRO A 38 -5.62 -8.03 14.36
N LYS A 39 -4.55 -7.31 14.01
CA LYS A 39 -3.29 -7.25 14.77
C LYS A 39 -3.14 -5.99 15.62
N ARG A 40 -4.16 -5.11 15.67
CA ARG A 40 -4.11 -3.79 16.33
C ARG A 40 -2.93 -2.93 15.88
N THR A 41 -2.56 -3.01 14.60
CA THR A 41 -1.49 -2.23 13.98
C THR A 41 -2.05 -1.10 13.11
N THR A 42 -1.22 -0.14 12.74
CA THR A 42 -1.57 0.97 11.82
C THR A 42 -0.67 1.00 10.58
N HIS A 43 -0.08 -0.14 10.20
CA HIS A 43 0.90 -0.21 9.11
C HIS A 43 0.38 0.29 7.75
N GLY A 44 -0.94 0.31 7.54
CA GLY A 44 -1.54 0.90 6.35
C GLY A 44 -1.29 2.40 6.22
N LEU A 45 -1.05 3.12 7.32
CA LEU A 45 -0.76 4.56 7.28
C LEU A 45 0.55 4.88 6.53
N LEU A 46 1.57 4.04 6.70
CA LEU A 46 2.87 4.23 6.05
C LEU A 46 2.74 4.33 4.52
N PHE A 47 1.77 3.62 3.94
CA PHE A 47 1.46 3.70 2.52
C PHE A 47 0.98 5.11 2.13
N PHE A 48 0.02 5.67 2.85
CA PHE A 48 -0.51 7.02 2.56
C PHE A 48 0.49 8.13 2.91
N GLU A 49 1.27 7.97 3.97
CA GLU A 49 2.37 8.88 4.31
C GLU A 49 3.40 8.95 3.17
N SER A 50 3.72 7.82 2.54
CA SER A 50 4.62 7.79 1.38
C SER A 50 4.06 8.55 0.16
N ILE A 51 2.74 8.52 -0.05
CA ILE A 51 2.07 9.28 -1.12
C ILE A 51 2.17 10.78 -0.84
N ILE A 52 1.92 11.20 0.41
CA ILE A 52 2.06 12.61 0.82
C ILE A 52 3.49 13.08 0.57
N GLU A 53 4.48 12.29 0.98
CA GLU A 53 5.89 12.60 0.78
C GLU A 53 6.27 12.68 -0.70
N PHE A 54 5.76 11.75 -1.53
CA PHE A 54 5.94 11.79 -2.98
C PHE A 54 5.40 13.09 -3.60
N ILE A 55 4.22 13.54 -3.17
CA ILE A 55 3.62 14.79 -3.66
C ILE A 55 4.45 16.00 -3.20
N LYS A 56 4.82 16.06 -1.91
CA LYS A 56 5.66 17.14 -1.35
C LYS A 56 6.94 17.36 -2.15
N ARG A 57 7.63 16.28 -2.52
CA ARG A 57 8.86 16.33 -3.32
C ARG A 57 8.69 16.84 -4.75
N ARG A 58 7.46 16.85 -5.28
CA ARG A 58 7.16 17.30 -6.66
C ARG A 58 6.64 18.72 -6.71
N ILE A 59 6.14 19.25 -5.59
CA ILE A 59 5.64 20.61 -5.47
C ILE A 59 6.65 21.58 -4.83
N SER A 60 7.72 21.05 -4.23
CA SER A 60 8.86 21.82 -3.71
C SER A 60 9.92 21.98 -4.79
#